data_AF-A0A8S3JFC7-F1
#
_entry.id   AF-A0A8S3JFC7-F1
#
_cell.length_a   1.000
_cell.length_b   1.000
_cell.length_c   1.000
_cell.angle_alpha   90.00
_cell.angle_beta   90.00
_cell.angle_gamma   90.00
#
_symmetry.space_group_name_H-M   'P 1'
#
loop_
_entity.id
_entity.type
_entity.pdbx_description
1 polymer ?
#
loop_
_entity_poly.entity_id
_entity_poly.type
_entity_poly.pdbx_seq_one_letter_code
_entity_poly.pdbx_strand_id
1 'polypeptide(L)'
;NTVSRANPQNFNFDYIGSAMLALFEVLSLEGWLEIRDIIMDRMGPQHAIFVHIFVFIGTLIGLTLFVGVVIANYSENKGTALLTVDQRRWMDLKGRIKLAQPLRTPPRPENNKFRSYVFDITQTKLFKKSSAVLVLFNCALLYKPWKANEKITQISALISSLFTFLFLVEAVMKCIALGFAGYWQSRRNRFDLLVTILG
;
A
#
# COMPACT_ATOMS: atom_id res chain seq x y z
N ASN A 1 9.08 10.86 -50.86
CA ASN A 1 8.79 11.04 -49.42
C ASN A 1 9.91 11.84 -48.79
N THR A 2 9.76 13.16 -48.78
CA THR A 2 10.73 14.11 -48.23
C THR A 2 10.70 14.04 -46.70
N VAL A 3 11.57 13.22 -46.11
CA VAL A 3 11.84 13.29 -44.67
C VAL A 3 12.46 14.66 -44.42
N SER A 4 11.74 15.52 -43.70
CA SER A 4 12.26 16.78 -43.18
C SER A 4 13.60 16.51 -42.47
N ARG A 5 14.69 17.16 -42.90
CA ARG A 5 15.99 17.12 -42.21
C ARG A 5 15.94 18.00 -40.96
N ALA A 6 15.14 17.60 -39.98
CA ALA A 6 15.02 18.28 -38.71
C ALA A 6 15.47 17.37 -37.56
N ASN A 7 16.00 18.00 -36.52
CA ASN A 7 16.24 17.34 -35.25
C ASN A 7 14.93 16.88 -34.62
N PRO A 8 14.96 15.83 -33.78
CA PRO A 8 13.84 15.51 -32.91
C PRO A 8 13.44 16.75 -32.10
N GLN A 9 12.15 16.95 -31.90
CA GLN A 9 11.65 18.15 -31.22
C GLN A 9 12.08 18.23 -29.75
N ASN A 10 12.31 17.06 -29.12
CA ASN A 10 12.52 16.97 -27.67
C ASN A 10 14.00 16.95 -27.27
N PHE A 11 14.93 16.56 -28.15
CA PHE A 11 16.35 16.49 -27.79
C PHE A 11 17.28 16.58 -29.00
N ASN A 12 18.51 17.04 -28.75
CA ASN A 12 19.64 16.99 -29.69
C ASN A 12 20.97 17.01 -28.93
N PHE A 13 22.06 16.67 -29.62
CA PHE A 13 23.42 16.66 -29.08
C PHE A 13 24.34 17.68 -29.78
N ASP A 14 23.77 18.75 -30.36
CA ASP A 14 24.51 19.74 -31.16
C ASP A 14 25.35 20.68 -30.29
N TYR A 15 24.85 20.98 -29.08
CA TYR A 15 25.51 21.82 -28.08
C TYR A 15 25.60 21.11 -26.74
N ILE A 16 26.61 21.44 -25.94
CA ILE A 16 26.83 20.83 -24.63
C ILE A 16 25.62 20.98 -23.68
N GLY A 17 24.96 22.15 -23.68
CA GLY A 17 23.77 22.38 -22.85
C GLY A 17 22.59 21.51 -23.26
N SER A 18 22.32 21.40 -24.56
CA SER A 18 21.27 20.53 -25.10
C SER A 18 21.56 19.05 -24.84
N ALA A 19 22.82 18.63 -24.97
CA ALA A 19 23.27 17.28 -24.63
C ALA A 19 23.11 17.00 -23.12
N MET A 20 23.47 17.95 -22.25
CA MET A 20 23.28 17.81 -20.81
C MET A 20 21.80 17.71 -20.42
N LEU A 21 20.92 18.48 -21.07
CA LEU A 21 19.48 18.42 -20.84
C LEU A 21 18.91 17.07 -21.31
N ALA A 22 19.28 16.61 -22.50
CA ALA A 22 18.90 15.29 -22.99
C ALA A 22 19.36 14.17 -22.06
N LEU A 23 20.60 14.25 -21.54
CA LEU A 23 21.12 13.27 -20.59
C LEU A 23 20.46 13.37 -19.21
N PHE A 24 20.03 14.56 -18.79
CA PHE A 24 19.26 14.76 -17.57
C PHE A 24 17.86 14.13 -17.68
N GLU A 25 17.19 14.28 -18.82
CA GLU A 25 15.94 13.57 -19.12
C GLU A 25 16.16 12.05 -19.11
N VAL A 26 17.21 11.55 -19.77
CA VAL A 26 17.58 10.13 -19.73
C VAL A 26 17.81 9.63 -18.30
N LEU A 27 18.40 10.45 -17.42
CA LEU A 27 18.67 10.10 -16.02
C LEU A 27 17.38 9.90 -15.21
N SER A 28 16.27 10.55 -15.61
CA SER A 28 14.95 10.36 -14.99
C SER A 28 14.29 9.02 -15.34
N LEU A 29 14.85 8.28 -16.31
CA LEU A 29 14.26 7.08 -16.93
C LEU A 29 12.93 7.34 -17.67
N GLU A 30 12.57 8.60 -17.93
CA GLU A 30 11.47 8.96 -18.80
C GLU A 30 11.99 9.27 -20.21
N GLY A 31 11.32 8.77 -21.26
CA GLY A 31 11.68 9.07 -22.65
C GLY A 31 13.03 8.51 -23.16
N TRP A 32 13.85 7.88 -22.30
CA TRP A 32 15.20 7.42 -22.68
C TRP A 32 15.21 6.34 -23.78
N LEU A 33 14.15 5.54 -23.87
CA LEU A 33 13.98 4.54 -24.94
C LEU A 33 13.82 5.22 -26.30
N GLU A 34 13.08 6.33 -26.36
CA GLU A 34 12.92 7.12 -27.59
C GLU A 34 14.26 7.71 -28.03
N ILE A 35 15.05 8.23 -27.08
CA ILE A 35 16.39 8.76 -27.34
C ILE A 35 17.32 7.65 -27.87
N ARG A 36 17.30 6.46 -27.24
CA ARG A 36 18.06 5.29 -27.68
C ARG A 36 17.68 4.86 -29.10
N ASP A 37 16.39 4.75 -29.38
CA ASP A 37 15.89 4.25 -30.67
C ASP A 37 16.20 5.23 -31.80
N ILE A 38 16.05 6.54 -31.55
CA ILE A 38 16.42 7.58 -32.52
C ILE A 38 17.93 7.60 -32.78
N ILE A 39 18.76 7.40 -31.75
CA ILE A 39 20.22 7.29 -31.92
C ILE A 39 20.57 6.02 -32.73
N MET A 40 19.91 4.90 -32.44
CA MET A 40 20.08 3.64 -33.17
C MET A 40 19.72 3.79 -34.66
N ASP A 41 18.59 4.44 -34.96
CA ASP A 41 18.10 4.61 -36.33
C ASP A 41 18.92 5.62 -37.13
N ARG A 42 19.38 6.72 -36.51
CA ARG A 42 20.11 7.80 -37.22
C ARG A 42 21.62 7.59 -37.29
N MET A 43 22.23 7.00 -36.27
CA MET A 43 23.70 6.85 -36.15
C MET A 43 24.15 5.39 -36.22
N GLY A 44 23.23 4.44 -36.16
CA GLY A 44 23.49 3.00 -36.15
C GLY A 44 23.52 2.38 -34.75
N PRO A 45 23.32 1.06 -34.65
CA PRO A 45 23.05 0.34 -33.40
C PRO A 45 24.21 0.36 -32.39
N GLN A 46 25.45 0.51 -32.86
CA GLN A 46 26.63 0.64 -32.00
C GLN A 46 26.56 1.84 -31.04
N HIS A 47 25.92 2.94 -31.45
CA HIS A 47 25.80 4.15 -30.63
C HIS A 47 24.75 4.01 -29.51
N ALA A 48 23.85 3.02 -29.59
CA ALA A 48 22.92 2.72 -28.51
C ALA A 48 23.64 2.23 -27.25
N ILE A 49 24.85 1.67 -27.38
CA ILE A 49 25.67 1.21 -26.25
C ILE A 49 25.97 2.37 -25.29
N PHE A 50 26.24 3.57 -25.82
CA PHE A 50 26.46 4.77 -25.01
C PHE A 50 25.26 5.05 -24.08
N VAL A 51 24.04 5.01 -24.63
CA VAL A 51 22.82 5.27 -23.85
C VAL A 51 22.63 4.22 -22.75
N HIS A 52 22.86 2.94 -23.05
CA HIS A 52 22.76 1.88 -22.05
C HIS A 52 23.81 2.01 -20.93
N ILE A 53 25.06 2.33 -21.26
CA ILE A 53 26.12 2.55 -20.26
C ILE A 53 25.78 3.77 -19.40
N PHE A 54 25.33 4.87 -20.02
CA PHE A 54 24.95 6.08 -19.30
C PHE A 54 23.79 5.82 -18.32
N VAL A 55 22.73 5.15 -18.79
CA VAL A 55 21.59 4.77 -17.93
C VAL A 55 22.07 3.84 -16.81
N PHE A 56 22.89 2.83 -17.11
CA PHE A 56 23.40 1.91 -16.10
C PHE A 56 24.19 2.64 -15.01
N ILE A 57 25.17 3.45 -15.37
CA ILE A 57 25.99 4.18 -14.41
C ILE A 57 25.16 5.25 -13.67
N GLY A 58 24.39 6.05 -14.40
CA GLY A 58 23.63 7.16 -13.84
C GLY A 58 22.56 6.71 -12.84
N THR A 59 21.88 5.60 -13.11
CA THR A 59 20.81 5.09 -12.24
C THR A 59 21.31 4.15 -11.15
N LEU A 60 22.18 3.18 -11.46
CA LEU A 60 22.66 2.24 -10.44
C LEU A 60 23.65 2.87 -9.48
N ILE A 61 24.48 3.81 -9.93
CA ILE A 61 25.51 4.44 -9.09
C ILE A 61 25.10 5.86 -8.72
N GLY A 62 24.72 6.69 -9.70
CA GLY A 62 24.40 8.11 -9.45
C GLY A 62 23.23 8.30 -8.48
N LEU A 63 22.05 7.76 -8.82
CA LEU A 63 20.85 7.90 -7.99
C LEU A 63 21.00 7.18 -6.63
N THR A 64 21.67 6.03 -6.59
CA THR A 64 21.86 5.28 -5.33
C THR A 64 22.81 6.01 -4.38
N LEU A 65 23.87 6.64 -4.89
CA LEU A 65 24.75 7.48 -4.08
C LEU A 65 24.01 8.70 -3.51
N PHE A 66 23.19 9.37 -4.32
CA PHE A 66 22.38 10.49 -3.85
C PHE A 66 21.45 10.07 -2.70
N VAL A 67 20.70 8.98 -2.88
CA VAL A 67 19.84 8.40 -1.83
C VAL A 67 20.65 8.02 -0.60
N GLY A 68 21.84 7.43 -0.78
CA GLY A 68 22.74 7.08 0.31
C GLY A 68 23.18 8.27 1.15
N VAL A 69 23.59 9.37 0.51
CA VAL A 69 23.99 10.62 1.20
C VAL A 69 22.82 11.23 1.95
N VAL A 70 21.62 11.28 1.35
CA VAL A 70 20.42 11.82 2.02
C VAL A 70 20.05 10.97 3.25
N ILE A 71 20.09 9.65 3.15
CA ILE A 71 19.80 8.75 4.28
C ILE A 71 20.86 8.90 5.39
N ALA A 72 22.14 8.99 5.03
CA ALA A 72 23.22 9.19 5.99
C ALA A 72 23.05 10.52 6.75
N ASN A 73 22.81 11.62 6.03
CA ASN A 73 22.56 12.93 6.62
C ASN A 73 21.29 12.94 7.48
N TYR A 74 20.21 12.30 7.04
CA TYR A 74 18.99 12.17 7.84
C TYR A 74 19.23 11.39 9.14
N SER A 75 19.97 10.28 9.08
CA SER A 75 20.32 9.48 10.25
C SER A 75 21.21 10.25 11.24
N GLU A 76 22.11 11.08 10.72
CA GLU A 76 22.97 11.98 11.50
C GLU A 76 22.15 13.07 12.19
N ASN A 77 21.28 13.78 11.46
CA ASN A 77 20.39 14.80 12.01
C ASN A 77 19.39 14.25 13.04
N LYS A 78 18.98 12.98 12.91
CA LYS A 78 18.14 12.29 13.91
C LYS A 78 18.93 11.87 15.15
N GLY A 79 20.26 11.94 15.14
CA GLY A 79 21.14 11.47 16.22
C GLY A 79 21.26 9.94 16.30
N THR A 80 20.88 9.22 15.24
CA THR A 80 20.88 7.74 15.22
C THR A 80 22.03 7.13 14.42
N ALA A 81 22.88 7.97 13.82
CA ALA A 81 24.03 7.55 13.01
C ALA A 81 25.12 6.85 13.83
N LEU A 82 25.39 7.32 15.05
CA LEU A 82 26.44 6.77 15.94
C LEU A 82 25.97 5.56 16.76
N LEU A 83 24.70 5.19 16.68
CA LEU A 83 24.15 4.07 17.44
C LEU A 83 24.47 2.73 16.78
N THR A 84 24.78 1.73 17.60
CA THR A 84 24.90 0.34 17.11
C THR A 84 23.54 -0.18 16.63
N VAL A 85 23.57 -1.25 15.81
CA VAL A 85 22.35 -1.88 15.29
C VAL A 85 21.40 -2.30 16.44
N ASP A 86 21.95 -2.84 17.53
CA ASP A 86 21.14 -3.28 18.68
C ASP A 86 20.58 -2.11 19.49
N GLN A 87 21.34 -1.01 19.63
CA GLN A 87 20.81 0.21 20.26
C GLN A 87 19.64 0.79 19.46
N ARG A 88 19.72 0.78 18.13
CA ARG A 88 18.63 1.22 17.25
C ARG A 88 17.39 0.34 17.40
N ARG A 89 17.58 -0.99 17.37
CA ARG A 89 16.50 -1.97 17.63
C ARG A 89 15.85 -1.76 19.00
N TRP A 90 16.65 -1.46 20.02
CA TRP A 90 16.16 -1.16 21.37
C TRP A 90 15.32 0.11 21.39
N MET A 91 15.75 1.18 20.71
CA MET A 91 14.94 2.40 20.59
C MET A 91 13.63 2.16 19.86
N ASP A 92 13.65 1.39 18.76
CA ASP A 92 12.45 1.01 18.02
C ASP A 92 11.50 0.20 18.92
N LEU A 93 12.02 -0.73 19.71
CA LEU A 93 11.25 -1.49 20.69
C LEU A 93 10.66 -0.57 21.76
N LYS A 94 11.46 0.34 22.34
CA LYS A 94 11.00 1.32 23.32
C LYS A 94 9.89 2.21 22.74
N GLY A 95 10.01 2.62 21.48
CA GLY A 95 8.98 3.35 20.74
C GLY A 95 7.69 2.54 20.60
N ARG A 96 7.79 1.27 20.19
CA ARG A 96 6.65 0.35 20.08
C ARG A 96 5.96 0.11 21.41
N ILE A 97 6.73 -0.07 22.49
CA ILE A 97 6.19 -0.25 23.85
C ILE A 97 5.47 1.00 24.32
N LYS A 98 6.00 2.20 24.07
CA LYS A 98 5.32 3.47 24.40
C LYS A 98 3.98 3.62 23.68
N LEU A 99 3.86 3.09 22.46
CA LEU A 99 2.62 3.09 21.69
C LEU A 99 1.68 1.94 22.07
N ALA A 100 2.20 0.89 22.69
CA ALA A 100 1.40 -0.26 23.12
C ALA A 100 0.49 0.15 24.29
N GLN A 101 -0.81 0.11 24.04
CA GLN A 101 -1.81 0.35 25.08
C GLN A 101 -2.24 -0.98 25.70
N PRO A 102 -2.60 -1.01 26.99
CA PRO A 102 -3.15 -2.20 27.61
C PRO A 102 -4.41 -2.67 26.86
N LEU A 103 -4.58 -3.99 26.78
CA LEU A 103 -5.74 -4.62 26.13
C LEU A 103 -7.03 -4.21 26.87
N ARG A 104 -7.88 -3.43 26.21
CA ARG A 104 -9.16 -2.93 26.75
C ARG A 104 -10.33 -3.89 26.55
N THR A 105 -10.13 -5.19 26.78
CA THR A 105 -11.24 -6.16 26.68
C THR A 105 -12.00 -6.19 28.02
N PRO A 106 -13.32 -5.96 28.04
CA PRO A 106 -14.09 -6.05 29.28
C PRO A 106 -14.01 -7.48 29.86
N PRO A 107 -14.11 -7.62 31.20
CA PRO A 107 -14.10 -8.92 31.85
C PRO A 107 -15.31 -9.78 31.41
N ARG A 108 -15.18 -11.09 31.54
CA ARG A 108 -16.25 -12.04 31.23
C ARG A 108 -17.46 -11.75 32.14
N PRO A 109 -18.69 -11.67 31.59
CA PRO A 109 -19.88 -11.44 32.41
C PRO A 109 -20.23 -12.68 33.23
N GLU A 110 -20.46 -12.53 34.54
CA GLU A 110 -20.76 -13.65 35.45
C GLU A 110 -22.26 -13.88 35.67
N ASN A 111 -23.07 -12.81 35.64
CA ASN A 111 -24.49 -12.88 36.04
C ASN A 111 -25.40 -13.64 35.05
N ASN A 112 -25.13 -13.53 33.74
CA ASN A 112 -26.01 -14.08 32.70
C ASN A 112 -25.32 -15.20 31.91
N LYS A 113 -25.77 -16.45 32.10
CA LYS A 113 -25.26 -17.63 31.38
C LYS A 113 -25.33 -17.50 29.85
N PHE A 114 -26.37 -16.85 29.33
CA PHE A 114 -26.49 -16.57 27.90
C PHE A 114 -25.41 -15.61 27.42
N ARG A 115 -25.19 -14.51 28.16
CA ARG A 115 -24.20 -13.49 27.81
C ARG A 115 -22.77 -14.04 27.89
N SER A 116 -22.48 -14.87 28.88
CA SER A 116 -21.16 -15.51 29.02
C SER A 116 -20.89 -16.49 27.88
N TYR A 117 -21.90 -17.27 27.46
CA TYR A 117 -21.77 -18.16 26.30
C TYR A 117 -21.49 -17.38 24.99
N VAL A 118 -22.23 -16.30 24.72
CA VAL A 118 -22.00 -15.45 23.54
C VAL A 118 -20.63 -14.75 23.62
N PHE A 119 -20.19 -14.37 24.82
CA PHE A 119 -18.84 -13.84 25.04
C PHE A 119 -17.75 -14.85 24.71
N ASP A 120 -17.91 -16.10 25.13
CA ASP A 120 -16.94 -17.16 24.84
C ASP A 120 -16.85 -17.43 23.33
N ILE A 121 -17.99 -17.46 22.61
CA ILE A 121 -18.03 -17.58 21.14
C ILE A 121 -17.28 -16.43 20.46
N THR A 122 -17.65 -15.19 20.78
CA THR A 122 -17.09 -13.99 20.11
C THR A 122 -15.60 -13.79 20.39
N GLN A 123 -15.08 -14.33 21.49
CA GLN A 123 -13.66 -14.24 21.83
C GLN A 123 -12.79 -15.34 21.19
N THR A 124 -13.39 -16.40 20.65
CA THR A 124 -12.63 -17.48 20.00
C THR A 124 -11.80 -16.97 18.82
N LYS A 125 -10.64 -17.61 18.59
CA LYS A 125 -9.76 -17.28 17.46
C LYS A 125 -10.44 -17.54 16.11
N LEU A 126 -11.33 -18.53 16.04
CA LEU A 126 -12.06 -18.87 14.82
C LEU A 126 -13.05 -17.77 14.45
N PHE A 127 -13.85 -17.29 15.41
CA PHE A 127 -14.79 -16.18 15.20
C PHE A 127 -14.07 -14.90 14.75
N LYS A 128 -12.92 -14.57 15.36
CA LYS A 128 -12.12 -13.42 14.94
C LYS A 128 -11.56 -13.57 13.51
N LYS A 129 -11.28 -14.80 13.08
CA LYS A 129 -10.82 -15.10 11.71
C LYS A 129 -11.99 -15.13 10.72
N SER A 130 -13.20 -15.52 11.12
CA SER A 130 -14.34 -15.61 10.21
C SER A 130 -14.72 -14.24 9.63
N SER A 131 -14.70 -13.17 10.42
CA SER A 131 -14.96 -11.80 9.93
C SER A 131 -13.97 -11.39 8.85
N ALA A 132 -12.68 -11.69 9.04
CA ALA A 132 -11.64 -11.40 8.05
C ALA A 132 -11.86 -12.19 6.76
N VAL A 133 -12.26 -13.46 6.85
CA VAL A 133 -12.57 -14.31 5.69
C VAL A 133 -13.81 -13.79 4.94
N LEU A 134 -14.87 -13.40 5.66
CA LEU A 134 -16.08 -12.81 5.05
C LEU A 134 -15.76 -11.51 4.30
N VAL A 135 -14.91 -10.65 4.86
CA VAL A 135 -14.46 -9.41 4.19
C VAL A 135 -13.71 -9.75 2.89
N LEU A 136 -12.81 -10.74 2.92
CA LEU A 136 -12.08 -11.15 1.71
C LEU A 136 -13.02 -11.66 0.61
N PHE A 137 -13.99 -12.51 0.96
CA PHE A 137 -14.97 -12.99 -0.01
C PHE A 137 -15.88 -11.88 -0.53
N ASN A 138 -16.33 -10.95 0.32
CA ASN A 138 -17.13 -9.80 -0.12
C ASN A 138 -16.34 -8.90 -1.08
N CYS A 139 -15.06 -8.64 -0.80
CA CYS A 139 -14.18 -7.91 -1.72
C CYS A 139 -13.97 -8.66 -3.05
N ALA A 140 -13.88 -10.00 -3.02
CA ALA A 140 -13.73 -10.80 -4.23
C ALA A 140 -14.95 -10.70 -5.18
N LEU A 141 -16.15 -10.41 -4.66
CA LEU A 141 -17.35 -10.17 -5.48
C LEU A 141 -17.19 -8.95 -6.41
N LEU A 142 -16.29 -8.01 -6.09
CA LEU A 142 -16.02 -6.80 -6.87
C LEU A 142 -15.00 -7.02 -8.01
N TYR A 143 -14.60 -8.28 -8.29
CA TYR A 143 -13.68 -8.58 -9.39
C TYR A 143 -14.19 -8.11 -10.76
N LYS A 144 -15.52 -8.07 -10.96
CA LYS A 144 -16.15 -7.63 -12.22
C LYS A 144 -16.78 -6.24 -12.06
N PRO A 145 -16.61 -5.30 -13.02
CA PRO A 145 -17.25 -3.99 -12.94
C PRO A 145 -18.77 -4.13 -12.90
N TRP A 146 -19.40 -3.33 -12.03
CA TRP A 146 -20.85 -3.36 -11.82
C TRP A 146 -21.59 -2.91 -13.08
N LYS A 147 -22.41 -3.80 -13.64
CA LYS A 147 -23.30 -3.50 -14.79
C LYS A 147 -24.71 -3.96 -14.47
N ALA A 148 -25.65 -3.01 -14.39
CA ALA A 148 -27.03 -3.26 -13.94
C ALA A 148 -27.78 -4.33 -14.75
N ASN A 149 -27.46 -4.47 -16.05
CA ASN A 149 -28.17 -5.36 -16.96
C ASN A 149 -27.64 -6.81 -16.96
N GLU A 150 -26.57 -7.12 -16.22
CA GLU A 150 -25.97 -8.45 -16.22
C GLU A 150 -26.45 -9.29 -15.04
N LYS A 151 -26.92 -10.52 -15.32
CA LYS A 151 -27.36 -11.49 -14.30
C LYS A 151 -26.29 -11.77 -13.24
N ILE A 152 -25.01 -11.80 -13.65
CA ILE A 152 -23.89 -12.03 -12.74
C ILE A 152 -23.80 -10.92 -11.69
N THR A 153 -24.00 -9.66 -12.07
CA THR A 153 -23.99 -8.53 -11.13
C THR A 153 -25.15 -8.61 -10.14
N GLN A 154 -26.33 -9.05 -10.57
CA GLN A 154 -27.47 -9.28 -9.67
C GLN A 154 -27.19 -10.40 -8.65
N ILE A 155 -26.58 -11.50 -9.08
CA ILE A 155 -26.17 -12.59 -8.18
C ILE A 155 -25.11 -12.12 -7.19
N SER A 156 -24.08 -11.40 -7.66
CA SER A 156 -23.05 -10.82 -6.79
C SER A 156 -23.62 -9.85 -5.77
N ALA A 157 -24.62 -9.02 -6.15
CA ALA A 157 -25.31 -8.12 -5.24
C ALA A 157 -26.11 -8.87 -4.16
N LEU A 158 -26.80 -9.94 -4.53
CA LEU A 158 -27.52 -10.80 -3.57
C LEU A 158 -26.57 -11.45 -2.56
N ILE A 159 -25.44 -12.00 -3.03
CA ILE A 159 -24.42 -12.61 -2.16
C ILE A 159 -23.80 -11.54 -1.25
N SER A 160 -23.51 -10.35 -1.77
CA SER A 160 -22.97 -9.24 -0.97
C SER A 160 -23.96 -8.79 0.11
N SER A 161 -25.26 -8.71 -0.21
CA SER A 161 -26.32 -8.44 0.77
C SER A 161 -26.38 -9.49 1.89
N LEU A 162 -26.19 -10.78 1.55
CA LEU A 162 -26.08 -11.85 2.55
C LEU A 162 -24.86 -11.65 3.45
N PHE A 163 -23.71 -11.23 2.91
CA PHE A 163 -22.52 -10.92 3.71
C PHE A 163 -22.75 -9.73 4.64
N THR A 164 -23.41 -8.66 4.20
CA THR A 164 -23.81 -7.54 5.06
C THR A 164 -24.68 -8.02 6.22
N PHE A 165 -25.62 -8.92 5.97
CA PHE A 165 -26.44 -9.50 7.03
C PHE A 165 -25.61 -10.33 8.04
N LEU A 166 -24.62 -11.09 7.58
CA LEU A 166 -23.70 -11.80 8.48
C LEU A 166 -22.86 -10.85 9.35
N PHE A 167 -22.42 -9.71 8.79
CA PHE A 167 -21.74 -8.66 9.57
C PHE A 167 -22.68 -8.02 10.60
N LEU A 168 -23.96 -7.84 10.28
CA LEU A 168 -24.96 -7.37 11.23
C LEU A 168 -25.11 -8.33 12.41
N VAL A 169 -25.26 -9.62 12.13
CA VAL A 169 -25.35 -10.65 13.18
C VAL A 169 -24.08 -10.67 14.04
N GLU A 170 -22.91 -10.55 13.42
CA GLU A 170 -21.62 -10.42 14.11
C GLU A 170 -21.58 -9.20 15.04
N ALA A 171 -21.95 -8.02 14.54
CA ALA A 171 -21.95 -6.77 15.30
C ALA A 171 -22.91 -6.85 16.50
N VAL A 172 -24.12 -7.39 16.29
CA VAL A 172 -25.10 -7.60 17.36
C VAL A 172 -24.58 -8.57 18.42
N MET A 173 -23.98 -9.70 18.02
CA MET A 173 -23.37 -10.65 18.98
C MET A 173 -22.26 -10.00 19.80
N LYS A 174 -21.38 -9.19 19.19
CA LYS A 174 -20.34 -8.44 19.90
C LYS A 174 -20.93 -7.39 20.86
N CYS A 175 -22.01 -6.71 20.47
CA CYS A 175 -22.72 -5.76 21.34
C CYS A 175 -23.30 -6.45 22.59
N ILE A 176 -23.89 -7.64 22.43
CA ILE A 176 -24.44 -8.44 23.54
C ILE A 176 -23.29 -8.96 24.44
N ALA A 177 -22.24 -9.52 23.85
CA ALA A 177 -21.10 -10.06 24.57
C ALA A 177 -20.39 -9.00 25.43
N LEU A 178 -19.94 -7.91 24.80
CA LEU A 178 -19.11 -6.88 25.44
C LEU A 178 -19.95 -5.86 26.23
N GLY A 179 -21.25 -5.79 25.97
CA GLY A 179 -22.11 -4.69 26.38
C GLY A 179 -21.87 -3.43 25.53
N PHE A 180 -22.85 -2.54 25.45
CA PHE A 180 -22.77 -1.33 24.61
C PHE A 180 -21.56 -0.44 24.96
N ALA A 181 -21.32 -0.21 26.25
CA ALA A 181 -20.18 0.58 26.72
C ALA A 181 -18.82 -0.05 26.36
N GLY A 182 -18.70 -1.38 26.50
CA GLY A 182 -17.49 -2.12 26.13
C GLY A 182 -17.26 -2.17 24.62
N TYR A 183 -18.33 -2.30 23.84
CA TYR A 183 -18.27 -2.28 22.38
C TYR A 183 -17.78 -0.92 21.85
N TRP A 184 -18.32 0.18 22.37
CA TRP A 184 -18.00 1.54 21.92
C TRP A 184 -16.55 1.98 22.26
N GLN A 185 -15.93 1.37 23.27
CA GLN A 185 -14.56 1.70 23.66
C GLN A 185 -13.54 1.37 22.56
N SER A 186 -13.76 0.29 21.80
CA SER A 186 -12.89 -0.13 20.69
C SER A 186 -13.11 0.75 19.46
N ARG A 187 -12.05 1.41 18.98
CA ARG A 187 -12.10 2.19 17.71
C ARG A 187 -12.45 1.30 16.51
N ARG A 188 -11.95 0.06 16.50
CA ARG A 188 -12.22 -0.90 15.42
C ARG A 188 -13.67 -1.34 15.39
N ASN A 189 -14.28 -1.59 16.56
CA ASN A 189 -15.68 -1.98 16.63
C ASN A 189 -16.62 -0.84 16.20
N ARG A 190 -16.27 0.42 16.53
CA ARG A 190 -17.01 1.59 16.02
C ARG A 190 -16.99 1.68 14.49
N PHE A 191 -15.82 1.42 13.88
CA PHE A 191 -15.70 1.38 12.43
C PHE A 191 -16.49 0.22 11.81
N ASP A 192 -16.39 -0.98 12.40
CA ASP A 192 -17.15 -2.18 12.02
C ASP A 192 -18.66 -1.92 12.02
N LEU A 193 -19.18 -1.30 13.10
CA LEU A 193 -20.59 -0.92 13.21
C LEU A 193 -21.00 0.10 12.14
N LEU A 194 -20.17 1.12 11.90
CA LEU A 194 -20.45 2.14 10.90
C LEU A 194 -20.55 1.50 9.50
N VAL A 195 -19.59 0.65 9.13
CA VAL A 195 -19.59 -0.05 7.84
C VAL A 195 -20.82 -0.96 7.73
N THR A 196 -21.18 -1.65 8.81
CA THR A 196 -22.36 -2.53 8.85
C THR A 196 -23.68 -1.76 8.74
N ILE A 197 -23.75 -0.52 9.22
CA ILE A 197 -24.93 0.35 9.09
C ILE A 197 -25.05 0.94 7.66
N LEU A 198 -23.91 1.20 7.00
CA LEU A 198 -23.89 1.75 5.63
C LEU A 198 -24.12 0.69 4.55
N GLY A 199 -23.77 -0.57 4.82
CA GLY A 199 -23.96 -1.70 3.91
C GLY A 199 -25.41 -2.13 3.80
#